data_AF-A0A9W4A200-F1
#
_entry.id   AF-A0A9W4A200-F1
#
_cell.length_a   1.000
_cell.length_b   1.000
_cell.length_c   1.000
_cell.angle_alpha   90.00
_cell.angle_beta   90.00
_cell.angle_gamma   90.00
#
_symmetry.space_group_name_H-M   'P 1'
#
loop_
_entity.id
_entity.type
_entity.pdbx_description
1 polymer ?
#
loop_
_entity_poly.entity_id
_entity_poly.type
_entity_poly.pdbx_seq_one_letter_code
_entity_poly.pdbx_strand_id
1 'polypeptide(L)' 'MDDHFLNKASSFVVESYNHFKPIGSFQNGSSIIQSLNIEGKPGVLIEQDPTRLANEFIKAMTKQRFWDRAYS' A
#
# COMPACT_ATOMS: atom_id res chain seq x y z
N MET A 1 -4.03 17.78 6.68
CA MET A 1 -3.24 17.64 5.45
C MET A 1 -3.88 18.51 4.39
N ASP A 2 -3.10 19.02 3.44
CA ASP A 2 -3.63 19.74 2.28
C ASP A 2 -4.44 18.79 1.38
N ASP A 3 -5.61 19.23 0.90
CA ASP A 3 -6.52 18.39 0.09
C ASP A 3 -5.87 17.98 -1.24
N HIS A 4 -5.08 18.87 -1.83
CA HIS A 4 -4.37 18.57 -3.06
C HIS A 4 -3.26 17.52 -2.83
N PHE A 5 -2.56 17.57 -1.68
CA PHE A 5 -1.67 16.49 -1.27
C PHE A 5 -2.40 15.14 -1.12
N LEU A 6 -3.54 15.11 -0.42
CA LEU A 6 -4.31 13.88 -0.21
C LEU A 6 -4.79 13.26 -1.53
N ASN A 7 -5.25 14.08 -2.47
CA ASN A 7 -5.68 13.61 -3.79
C ASN A 7 -4.53 13.00 -4.59
N LYS A 8 -3.35 13.62 -4.56
CA LYS A 8 -2.15 13.12 -5.24
C LYS A 8 -1.65 11.82 -4.62
N ALA A 9 -1.56 11.76 -3.29
CA ALA A 9 -1.13 10.57 -2.58
C ALA A 9 -2.10 9.40 -2.82
N SER A 10 -3.40 9.66 -2.77
CA SER A 10 -4.42 8.64 -3.04
C SER A 10 -4.34 8.13 -4.49
N SER A 11 -4.20 9.04 -5.47
CA SER A 11 -4.03 8.67 -6.88
C SER A 11 -2.80 7.78 -7.10
N PHE A 12 -1.67 8.11 -6.46
CA PHE A 12 -0.44 7.32 -6.55
C PHE A 12 -0.63 5.90 -5.97
N VAL A 13 -1.34 5.79 -4.85
CA VAL A 13 -1.65 4.49 -4.24
C VAL A 13 -2.59 3.68 -5.13
N VAL A 14 -3.64 4.29 -5.67
CA VAL A 14 -4.60 3.65 -6.59
C VAL A 14 -3.89 3.13 -7.84
N GLU A 15 -3.04 3.94 -8.47
CA GLU A 15 -2.26 3.52 -9.64
C GLU A 15 -1.33 2.34 -9.29
N SER A 16 -0.63 2.42 -8.16
CA SER A 16 0.23 1.32 -7.70
C SER A 16 -0.55 0.05 -7.42
N TYR A 17 -1.75 0.18 -6.83
CA TYR A 17 -2.62 -0.94 -6.49
C TYR A 17 -3.14 -1.65 -7.75
N ASN A 18 -3.64 -0.87 -8.71
CA ASN A 18 -4.15 -1.34 -10.01
C ASN A 18 -3.05 -1.98 -10.87
N HIS A 19 -1.80 -1.57 -10.69
CA HIS A 19 -0.65 -2.21 -11.31
C HIS A 19 -0.11 -3.40 -10.51
N PHE A 20 -0.86 -3.90 -9.52
CA PHE A 20 -0.53 -5.05 -8.67
C PHE A 20 0.79 -4.90 -7.91
N LYS A 21 1.29 -3.67 -7.72
CA LYS A 21 2.54 -3.43 -7.00
C LYS A 21 2.36 -3.68 -5.50
N PRO A 22 3.42 -4.10 -4.79
CA PRO A 22 3.44 -4.01 -3.34
C PRO A 22 3.28 -2.56 -2.89
N ILE A 23 2.52 -2.35 -1.82
CA ILE A 23 2.30 -1.05 -1.19
C ILE A 23 2.60 -1.21 0.29
N GLY A 24 3.54 -0.41 0.80
CA GLY A 24 3.84 -0.33 2.23
C GLY A 24 3.38 1.00 2.79
N SER A 25 2.76 0.99 3.96
CA SER A 25 2.29 2.17 4.65
C SER A 25 2.68 2.14 6.12
N PHE A 26 3.05 3.32 6.63
CA PHE A 26 3.57 3.54 7.98
C PHE A 26 2.85 4.72 8.63
N GLN A 27 2.58 4.62 9.94
CA GLN A 27 2.02 5.71 10.75
C GLN A 27 0.85 6.45 10.07
N ASN A 28 1.00 7.75 9.82
CA ASN A 28 -0.03 8.62 9.27
C ASN A 28 -0.43 8.26 7.83
N GLY A 29 0.44 7.57 7.08
CA GLY A 29 0.13 7.09 5.74
C GLY A 29 -0.94 5.99 5.72
N SER A 30 -1.21 5.33 6.85
CA SER A 30 -2.18 4.24 6.92
C SER A 30 -3.61 4.73 6.70
N SER A 31 -3.90 5.98 7.06
CA SER A 31 -5.20 6.63 6.83
C SER A 31 -5.57 6.69 5.35
N ILE A 32 -4.60 6.89 4.45
CA ILE A 32 -4.82 6.88 3.00
C ILE A 32 -5.22 5.48 2.53
N ILE A 33 -4.51 4.45 2.99
CA ILE A 33 -4.82 3.05 2.66
C ILE A 33 -6.23 2.65 3.13
N GLN A 34 -6.57 3.03 4.36
CA GLN A 34 -7.89 2.78 4.96
C GLN A 34 -9.00 3.50 4.19
N SER A 35 -8.80 4.77 3.83
CA SER A 35 -9.79 5.55 3.07
C SER A 35 -10.09 4.96 1.68
N LEU A 36 -9.14 4.21 1.12
CA LEU A 36 -9.27 3.51 -0.17
C LEU A 36 -9.85 2.09 -0.03
N ASN A 37 -10.12 1.62 1.19
CA ASN A 37 -10.66 0.28 1.49
C ASN A 37 -9.84 -0.89 0.90
N ILE A 38 -8.51 -0.73 0.82
CA ILE A 38 -7.59 -1.76 0.33
C ILE A 38 -6.75 -2.39 1.45
N GLU A 39 -7.05 -2.07 2.72
CA GLU A 39 -6.44 -2.72 3.87
C GLU A 39 -6.66 -4.24 3.84
N GLY A 40 -5.63 -5.00 4.21
CA GLY A 40 -5.68 -6.47 4.21
C GLY A 40 -5.65 -7.14 2.84
N LYS A 41 -5.68 -6.38 1.74
CA LYS A 41 -5.55 -6.96 0.39
C LYS A 41 -4.11 -7.47 0.15
N PRO A 42 -3.93 -8.54 -0.65
CA PRO A 42 -2.61 -9.14 -0.88
C PRO A 42 -1.54 -8.12 -1.27
N GLY A 43 -0.41 -8.03 -0.56
CA GLY A 43 0.68 -7.10 -0.88
C GLY A 43 0.42 -5.63 -0.51
N VAL A 44 -0.65 -5.34 0.23
CA VAL A 44 -0.82 -4.06 0.96
C VAL A 44 -0.40 -4.31 2.40
N LEU A 45 0.65 -3.61 2.84
CA LEU A 45 1.26 -3.79 4.16
C LEU A 45 1.04 -2.51 4.97
N ILE A 46 0.45 -2.66 6.15
CA ILE A 46 0.33 -1.60 7.16
C ILE A 46 1.06 -2.09 8.40
N GLU A 47 2.06 -1.35 8.85
CA GLU A 47 2.86 -1.72 10.02
C GLU A 47 3.33 -0.46 10.76
N GLN A 48 3.44 -0.54 12.10
CA GLN A 48 3.85 0.57 12.97
C GLN A 48 5.31 0.44 13.41
N ASP A 49 5.91 -0.74 13.26
CA ASP A 49 7.36 -0.95 13.40
C ASP A 49 8.08 -0.76 12.05
N PRO A 50 9.00 0.21 11.93
CA PRO A 50 9.64 0.53 10.66
C PRO A 50 10.56 -0.59 10.15
N THR A 51 11.20 -1.34 11.05
CA THR A 51 12.07 -2.46 10.69
C THR A 51 11.26 -3.62 10.16
N ARG A 52 10.12 -3.94 10.79
CA ARG A 52 9.19 -4.96 10.32
C ARG A 52 8.57 -4.58 8.98
N LEU A 53 8.16 -3.32 8.82
CA LEU A 53 7.65 -2.83 7.55
C LEU A 53 8.69 -2.99 6.43
N ALA A 54 9.93 -2.55 6.67
CA ALA A 54 10.99 -2.67 5.68
C ALA A 54 11.25 -4.13 5.28
N ASN A 55 11.35 -5.03 6.26
CA ASN A 55 11.59 -6.45 6.01
C ASN A 55 10.46 -7.11 5.22
N GLU A 56 9.20 -6.88 5.60
CA GLU A 56 8.05 -7.44 4.89
C GLU A 56 7.86 -6.81 3.52
N PHE A 57 8.14 -5.51 3.38
CA PHE A 57 8.08 -4.83 2.10
C PHE A 57 9.17 -5.34 1.14
N ILE A 58 10.39 -5.58 1.60
CA ILE A 58 11.45 -6.22 0.78
C ILE A 58 10.97 -7.59 0.28
N LYS A 59 10.39 -8.42 1.15
CA LYS A 59 9.80 -9.72 0.74
C LYS A 59 8.66 -9.54 -0.26
N ALA A 60 7.83 -8.52 -0.12
CA ALA A 60 6.76 -8.23 -1.07
C ALA A 60 7.32 -7.75 -2.42
N MET A 61 8.41 -7.00 -2.42
CA MET A 61 9.14 -6.55 -3.62
C MET A 61 9.76 -7.71 -4.38
N THR A 62 10.22 -8.79 -3.73
CA THR A 62 10.74 -9.98 -4.44
C THR A 62 9.67 -10.69 -5.27
N LYS A 63 8.39 -10.59 -4.87
CA LYS A 63 7.25 -11.07 -5.68
C LYS A 63 6.96 -10.17 -6.89
N GLN A 64 7.41 -8.91 -6.85
CA GLN A 64 7.18 -7.82 -7.82
C GLN A 64 5.71 -7.42 -8.03
N ARG A 65 4.81 -8.39 -8.23
CA ARG A 65 3.38 -8.20 -8.52
C ARG A 65 2.52 -9.20 -7.75
N PHE A 66 1.36 -8.74 -7.29
CA PHE A 66 0.37 -9.52 -6.53
C PHE A 66 -0.85 -9.86 -7.39
N TRP A 67 -0.66 -10.75 -8.36
CA TRP A 67 -1.69 -11.13 -9.35
C TRP A 67 -2.97 -11.68 -8.74
N ASP A 68 -2.90 -12.26 -7.53
CA ASP A 68 -4.04 -12.81 -6.80
C ASP A 68 -5.12 -11.75 -6.52
N ARG A 69 -4.79 -10.45 -6.56
CA ARG A 69 -5.79 -9.37 -6.45
C ARG A 69 -6.81 -9.35 -7.60
N ALA A 70 -6.48 -9.91 -8.76
CA ALA A 70 -7.38 -9.95 -9.92
C ALA A 70 -8.59 -10.87 -9.69
N TYR A 71 -8.51 -11.74 -8.69
CA TYR A 71 -9.51 -12.76 -8.38
C TYR A 71 -10.12 -12.58 -6.98
N SER A 72 -9.94 -11.42 -6.33
CA SER A 72 -10.23 -11.16 -4.90
C SER A 72 -11.09 -9.93 -4.61
#